data_AF-A0A807ZJW4-F1
#
_entry.id   AF-A0A807ZJW4-F1
#
_cell.length_a   1.000
_cell.length_b   1.000
_cell.length_c   1.000
_cell.angle_alpha   90.00
_cell.angle_beta   90.00
_cell.angle_gamma   90.00
#
_symmetry.space_group_name_H-M   'P 1'
#
loop_
_entity.id
_entity.type
_entity.pdbx_description
1 polymer ?
#
loop_
_entity_poly.entity_id
_entity_poly.type
_entity_poly.pdbx_seq_one_letter_code
_entity_poly.pdbx_strand_id
1 'polypeptide(L)'
;MSVSPNTVFDCRMCGHCCEGVGGIVVSPTDLTRLAAHMGLAPEAVIEGYCYYAGGKLKIRSGADGYCVFFQQGKGCGVHEGKPAICRAWPFFRGNIEDPASLAMAKEFCPGISLEASHAAFERQGRQYLREHGLLASDCNCEANALILK
;
A
#
# COMPACT_ATOMS: atom_id res chain seq x y z
N MET A 1 20.77 5.21 -13.23
CA MET A 1 20.39 4.39 -12.07
C MET A 1 19.65 3.18 -12.61
N SER A 2 20.40 2.10 -12.85
CA SER A 2 19.94 0.86 -13.44
C SER A 2 19.22 0.02 -12.38
N VAL A 3 17.93 -0.25 -12.60
CA VAL A 3 17.18 -1.23 -11.83
C VAL A 3 17.90 -2.57 -11.96
N SER A 4 18.29 -3.19 -10.84
CA SER A 4 18.93 -4.50 -10.87
C SER A 4 18.02 -5.49 -11.61
N PRO A 5 18.53 -6.31 -12.54
CA PRO A 5 17.72 -7.11 -13.46
C PRO A 5 16.84 -8.19 -12.81
N ASN A 6 16.81 -8.30 -11.48
CA ASN A 6 16.11 -9.33 -10.72
C ASN A 6 14.95 -8.83 -9.85
N THR A 7 14.73 -7.52 -9.70
CA THR A 7 13.58 -7.01 -8.93
C THR A 7 12.42 -6.60 -9.86
N VAL A 8 11.21 -7.05 -9.53
CA VAL A 8 9.98 -6.65 -10.24
C VAL A 8 9.43 -5.30 -9.77
N PHE A 9 9.87 -4.80 -8.62
CA PHE A 9 9.37 -3.56 -8.03
C PHE A 9 10.42 -2.85 -7.14
N ASP A 10 10.50 -1.53 -7.28
CA ASP A 10 11.32 -0.65 -6.43
C ASP A 10 10.58 0.67 -6.18
N CYS A 11 10.25 0.96 -4.91
CA CYS A 11 9.45 2.12 -4.56
C CYS A 11 10.24 3.42 -4.82
N ARG A 12 9.80 4.21 -5.80
CA ARG A 12 10.41 5.52 -6.15
C ARG A 12 10.01 6.68 -5.24
N MET A 13 9.19 6.42 -4.21
CA MET A 13 8.55 7.46 -3.39
C MET A 13 7.82 8.55 -4.22
N CYS A 14 7.35 8.20 -5.42
CA CYS A 14 6.77 9.12 -6.40
C CYS A 14 5.42 9.73 -5.98
N GLY A 15 4.69 9.07 -5.07
CA GLY A 15 3.38 9.54 -4.62
C GLY A 15 2.18 9.06 -5.42
N HIS A 16 2.35 8.34 -6.53
CA HIS A 16 1.22 7.87 -7.32
C HIS A 16 0.29 6.96 -6.50
N CYS A 17 0.81 6.03 -5.69
CA CYS A 17 -0.03 5.22 -4.79
C CYS A 17 -0.66 6.00 -3.62
N CYS A 18 -0.29 7.26 -3.42
CA CYS A 18 -0.90 8.16 -2.43
C CYS A 18 -2.02 9.00 -3.04
N GLU A 19 -2.17 9.03 -4.37
CA GLU A 19 -3.24 9.75 -5.05
C GLU A 19 -4.56 8.96 -4.95
N GLY A 20 -5.66 9.66 -4.66
CA GLY A 20 -6.99 9.10 -4.54
C GLY A 20 -7.53 9.06 -3.11
N VAL A 21 -8.76 8.55 -2.96
CA VAL A 21 -9.53 8.59 -1.71
C VAL A 21 -10.05 7.20 -1.33
N GLY A 22 -9.88 6.83 -0.06
CA GLY A 22 -10.56 5.68 0.54
C GLY A 22 -10.00 4.30 0.21
N GLY A 23 -8.86 4.22 -0.47
CA GLY A 23 -8.15 2.98 -0.77
C GLY A 23 -7.29 2.44 0.39
N ILE A 24 -6.92 3.28 1.36
CA ILE A 24 -5.98 2.91 2.43
C ILE A 24 -6.75 2.49 3.68
N VAL A 25 -6.99 1.18 3.81
CA VAL A 25 -7.55 0.55 5.02
C VAL A 25 -6.49 0.47 6.11
N VAL A 26 -6.91 0.68 7.36
CA VAL A 26 -6.07 0.60 8.56
C VAL A 26 -6.64 -0.49 9.47
N SER A 27 -5.95 -1.63 9.54
CA SER A 27 -6.28 -2.67 10.52
C SER A 27 -5.87 -2.25 11.95
N PRO A 28 -6.26 -3.00 13.01
CA PRO A 28 -5.76 -2.75 14.35
C PRO A 28 -4.22 -2.80 14.45
N THR A 29 -3.57 -3.73 13.73
CA THR A 29 -2.10 -3.85 13.72
C THR A 29 -1.44 -2.70 12.94
N ASP A 30 -2.10 -2.20 11.89
CA ASP A 30 -1.67 -1.00 11.18
C ASP A 30 -1.75 0.24 12.07
N LEU A 31 -2.84 0.37 12.84
CA LEU A 31 -3.03 1.49 13.74
C LEU A 31 -1.94 1.53 14.82
N THR A 32 -1.63 0.40 15.45
CA THR A 32 -0.52 0.31 16.42
C THR A 32 0.80 0.73 15.79
N ARG A 33 1.11 0.25 14.57
CA ARG A 33 2.35 0.58 13.86
C ARG A 33 2.43 2.06 13.47
N LEU A 34 1.35 2.62 12.94
CA LEU A 34 1.28 4.01 12.53
C LEU A 34 1.40 4.95 13.74
N ALA A 35 0.68 4.65 14.82
CA ALA A 35 0.75 5.38 16.08
C ALA A 35 2.16 5.38 16.68
N ALA A 36 2.82 4.21 16.74
CA ALA A 36 4.19 4.08 17.21
C ALA A 36 5.18 4.90 16.35
N HIS A 37 5.02 4.87 15.02
CA HIS A 37 5.85 5.65 14.11
C HIS A 37 5.68 7.17 14.31
N MET A 38 4.45 7.62 14.59
CA MET A 38 4.13 9.03 14.77
C MET A 38 4.39 9.53 16.20
N GLY A 39 4.64 8.63 17.16
CA GLY A 39 4.74 8.99 18.58
C GLY A 39 3.42 9.48 19.16
N LEU A 40 2.29 9.00 18.64
CA LEU A 40 0.94 9.39 19.06
C LEU A 40 0.21 8.22 19.71
N ALA A 41 -0.81 8.53 20.52
CA ALA A 41 -1.77 7.54 20.96
C ALA A 41 -2.65 7.06 19.77
N PRO A 42 -3.05 5.78 19.70
CA PRO A 42 -3.94 5.27 18.66
C PRO A 42 -5.20 6.11 18.44
N GLU A 43 -5.81 6.60 19.52
CA GLU A 43 -7.02 7.42 19.50
C GLU A 43 -6.78 8.75 18.77
N ALA A 44 -5.63 9.39 19.03
CA ALA A 44 -5.24 10.62 18.33
C ALA A 44 -4.98 10.38 16.84
N VAL A 45 -4.48 9.20 16.46
CA VAL A 45 -4.31 8.82 15.05
C VAL A 45 -5.67 8.64 14.37
N ILE A 46 -6.62 7.98 15.04
CA ILE A 46 -7.98 7.80 14.54
C ILE A 46 -8.64 9.16 14.30
N GLU A 47 -8.65 10.01 15.32
CA GLU A 47 -9.33 11.31 15.28
C GLU A 47 -8.71 12.26 14.24
N GLY A 48 -7.37 12.36 14.24
CA GLY A 48 -6.66 13.32 13.39
C GLY A 48 -6.57 12.91 11.93
N TYR A 49 -6.47 11.61 11.63
CA TYR A 49 -6.00 11.16 10.31
C TYR A 49 -6.88 10.10 9.65
N CYS A 50 -7.84 9.53 10.38
CA CYS A 50 -8.66 8.43 9.87
C CYS A 50 -10.15 8.73 9.90
N TYR A 51 -10.92 7.91 9.18
CA TYR A 51 -12.38 7.90 9.18
C TYR A 51 -12.89 6.48 8.94
N TYR A 52 -14.12 6.21 9.37
CA TYR A 52 -14.78 4.93 9.10
C TYR A 52 -15.61 5.02 7.82
N ALA A 53 -15.47 4.02 6.95
CA ALA A 53 -16.34 3.84 5.78
C ALA A 53 -16.47 2.35 5.43
N GLY A 54 -17.71 1.89 5.25
CA GLY A 54 -18.00 0.48 4.95
C GLY A 54 -17.50 -0.48 6.05
N GLY A 55 -17.61 -0.07 7.32
CA GLY A 55 -17.16 -0.86 8.47
C GLY A 55 -15.66 -0.87 8.74
N LYS A 56 -14.85 -0.24 7.88
CA LYS A 56 -13.37 -0.23 7.99
C LYS A 56 -12.85 1.15 8.32
N LEU A 57 -11.79 1.20 9.14
CA LEU A 57 -11.01 2.40 9.37
C LEU A 57 -10.13 2.67 8.14
N LYS A 58 -10.06 3.92 7.70
CA LYS A 58 -9.33 4.34 6.51
C LYS A 58 -8.58 5.65 6.74
N ILE A 59 -7.45 5.83 6.07
CA ILE A 59 -6.71 7.11 6.09
C ILE A 59 -7.45 8.16 5.25
N ARG A 60 -7.54 9.39 5.78
CA ARG A 60 -8.11 10.55 5.09
C ARG A 60 -7.21 11.01 3.93
N SER A 61 -7.84 11.60 2.93
CA SER A 61 -7.14 12.35 1.89
C SER A 61 -7.28 13.85 2.14
N GLY A 62 -6.26 14.61 1.79
CA GLY A 62 -6.28 16.07 1.78
C GLY A 62 -7.18 16.62 0.67
N ALA A 63 -7.37 17.93 0.68
CA ALA A 63 -8.15 18.64 -0.35
C ALA A 63 -7.48 18.59 -1.74
N ASP A 64 -6.19 18.28 -1.79
CA ASP A 64 -5.42 18.06 -3.01
C ASP A 64 -5.63 16.67 -3.62
N GLY A 65 -6.44 15.81 -2.99
CA GLY A 65 -6.73 14.46 -3.47
C GLY A 65 -5.66 13.43 -3.12
N TYR A 66 -4.65 13.78 -2.32
CA TYR A 66 -3.61 12.86 -1.87
C TYR A 66 -3.85 12.38 -0.44
N CYS A 67 -3.28 11.24 -0.06
CA CYS A 67 -3.19 10.78 1.31
C CYS A 67 -2.67 11.91 2.22
N VAL A 68 -3.31 12.13 3.38
CA VAL A 68 -2.95 13.20 4.33
C VAL A 68 -1.48 13.16 4.80
N PHE A 69 -0.82 12.01 4.67
CA PHE A 69 0.59 11.81 5.00
C PHE A 69 1.55 12.03 3.83
N PHE A 70 1.06 12.29 2.62
CA PHE A 70 1.92 12.57 1.48
C PHE A 70 2.44 14.01 1.56
N GLN A 71 3.74 14.17 1.33
CA GLN A 71 4.41 15.46 1.30
C GLN A 71 4.89 15.73 -0.13
N GLN A 72 4.27 16.71 -0.79
CA GLN A 72 4.63 17.11 -2.16
C GLN A 72 6.14 17.38 -2.28
N GLY A 73 6.78 16.74 -3.26
CA GLY A 73 8.23 16.83 -3.48
C GLY A 73 9.12 16.08 -2.47
N LYS A 74 8.56 15.47 -1.42
CA LYS A 74 9.31 14.69 -0.40
C LYS A 74 8.93 13.21 -0.37
N GLY A 75 7.68 12.87 -0.67
CA GLY A 75 7.18 11.50 -0.68
C GLY A 75 6.28 11.17 0.51
N CYS A 76 6.16 9.88 0.83
CA CYS A 76 5.32 9.40 1.94
C CYS A 76 5.96 9.77 3.29
N GLY A 77 5.31 10.63 4.08
CA GLY A 77 5.78 11.07 5.40
C GLY A 77 5.70 10.01 6.50
N VAL A 78 5.00 8.90 6.25
CA VAL A 78 4.87 7.77 7.19
C VAL A 78 5.45 6.48 6.59
N HIS A 79 6.49 6.58 5.76
CA HIS A 79 6.98 5.45 4.96
C HIS A 79 7.31 4.21 5.80
N GLU A 80 7.97 4.39 6.94
CA GLU A 80 8.32 3.30 7.86
C GLU A 80 7.11 2.81 8.69
N GLY A 81 6.11 3.68 8.90
CA GLY A 81 4.87 3.39 9.62
C GLY A 81 3.72 2.90 8.75
N LYS A 82 3.95 2.65 7.45
CA LYS A 82 2.89 2.38 6.46
C LYS A 82 1.90 1.29 6.92
N PRO A 83 0.58 1.48 6.68
CA PRO A 83 -0.40 0.40 6.75
C PRO A 83 -0.05 -0.77 5.82
N ALA A 84 -0.57 -1.96 6.09
CA ALA A 84 -0.24 -3.18 5.35
C ALA A 84 -0.53 -3.03 3.85
N ILE A 85 -1.65 -2.39 3.51
CA ILE A 85 -2.04 -2.11 2.12
C ILE A 85 -1.04 -1.19 1.40
N CYS A 86 -0.44 -0.22 2.10
CA CYS A 86 0.57 0.65 1.52
C CYS A 86 1.93 -0.05 1.37
N ARG A 87 2.28 -0.95 2.29
CA ARG A 87 3.49 -1.80 2.19
C ARG A 87 3.36 -2.83 1.06
N ALA A 88 2.16 -3.34 0.85
CA ALA A 88 1.87 -4.36 -0.14
C ALA A 88 1.79 -3.83 -1.58
N TRP A 89 1.66 -2.51 -1.80
CA TRP A 89 1.71 -1.98 -3.16
C TRP A 89 3.05 -2.32 -3.83
N PRO A 90 3.08 -2.90 -5.05
CA PRO A 90 1.98 -3.10 -6.01
C PRO A 90 1.39 -4.53 -6.01
N PHE A 91 1.77 -5.39 -5.07
CA PHE A 91 1.42 -6.81 -4.98
C PHE A 91 0.00 -7.06 -4.46
N PHE A 92 -0.99 -6.32 -4.97
CA PHE A 92 -2.39 -6.57 -4.65
C PHE A 92 -2.88 -7.82 -5.36
N ARG A 93 -3.88 -8.50 -4.78
CA ARG A 93 -4.49 -9.70 -5.37
C ARG A 93 -4.80 -9.55 -6.86
N GLY A 94 -5.41 -8.43 -7.27
CA GLY A 94 -5.71 -8.18 -8.69
C GLY A 94 -4.45 -8.21 -9.57
N ASN A 95 -3.38 -7.55 -9.16
CA ASN A 95 -2.12 -7.52 -9.93
C ASN A 95 -1.35 -8.85 -9.88
N ILE A 96 -1.65 -9.69 -8.89
CA ILE A 96 -1.06 -11.03 -8.72
C ILE A 96 -1.82 -12.08 -9.54
N GLU A 97 -3.14 -11.97 -9.63
CA GLU A 97 -4.01 -12.96 -10.27
C GLU A 97 -4.30 -12.64 -11.75
N ASP A 98 -4.23 -11.36 -12.15
CA ASP A 98 -4.62 -10.90 -13.47
C ASP A 98 -3.49 -10.08 -14.16
N PRO A 99 -2.93 -10.59 -15.29
CA PRO A 99 -1.97 -9.88 -16.11
C PRO A 99 -2.44 -8.52 -16.63
N ALA A 100 -3.74 -8.35 -16.91
CA ALA A 100 -4.27 -7.08 -17.38
C ALA A 100 -4.25 -6.01 -16.27
N SER A 101 -4.62 -6.39 -15.05
CA SER A 101 -4.49 -5.54 -13.85
C SER A 101 -3.04 -5.12 -13.60
N LEU A 102 -2.08 -6.05 -13.73
CA LEU A 102 -0.65 -5.70 -13.64
C LEU A 102 -0.22 -4.72 -14.75
N ALA A 103 -0.69 -4.89 -15.99
CA ALA A 103 -0.37 -3.98 -17.08
C ALA A 103 -0.84 -2.54 -16.77
N MET A 104 -2.07 -2.37 -16.28
CA MET A 104 -2.56 -1.06 -15.83
C MET A 104 -1.74 -0.49 -14.67
N ALA A 105 -1.35 -1.34 -13.71
CA ALA A 105 -0.51 -0.90 -12.60
C ALA A 105 0.87 -0.39 -13.05
N LYS A 106 1.45 -0.98 -14.12
CA LYS A 106 2.71 -0.53 -14.72
C LYS A 106 2.60 0.84 -15.38
N GLU A 107 1.47 1.15 -16.01
CA GLU A 107 1.21 2.49 -16.57
C GLU A 107 1.17 3.54 -15.47
N PHE A 108 0.65 3.17 -14.30
CA PHE A 108 0.51 4.08 -13.18
C PHE A 108 1.78 4.20 -12.34
N CYS A 109 2.49 3.11 -12.03
CA CYS A 109 3.58 3.13 -11.05
C CYS A 109 4.98 2.99 -11.69
N PRO A 110 5.83 4.02 -11.68
CA PRO A 110 7.17 3.98 -12.26
C PRO A 110 8.15 3.08 -11.48
N GLY A 111 7.72 2.53 -10.34
CA GLY A 111 8.48 1.56 -9.58
C GLY A 111 8.34 0.13 -10.08
N ILE A 112 7.31 -0.18 -10.87
CA ILE A 112 7.10 -1.52 -11.41
C ILE A 112 7.97 -1.69 -12.65
N SER A 113 8.71 -2.80 -12.72
CA SER A 113 9.54 -3.09 -13.88
C SER A 113 8.67 -3.35 -15.12
N LEU A 114 8.91 -2.58 -16.19
CA LEU A 114 8.18 -2.74 -17.46
C LEU A 114 8.46 -4.10 -18.09
N GLU A 115 9.69 -4.61 -17.94
CA GLU A 115 10.15 -5.89 -18.48
C GLU A 115 9.72 -7.10 -17.66
N ALA A 116 9.20 -6.91 -16.43
CA ALA A 116 8.79 -8.02 -15.60
C ALA A 116 7.58 -8.75 -16.21
N SER A 117 7.71 -10.05 -16.46
CA SER A 117 6.55 -10.88 -16.81
C SER A 117 5.58 -11.01 -15.63
N HIS A 118 4.30 -11.24 -15.91
CA HIS A 118 3.31 -11.47 -14.85
C HIS A 118 3.72 -12.63 -13.93
N ALA A 119 4.23 -13.73 -14.47
CA ALA A 119 4.68 -14.87 -13.67
C ALA A 119 5.86 -14.53 -12.73
N ALA A 120 6.79 -13.67 -13.17
CA ALA A 120 7.86 -13.19 -12.30
C ALA A 120 7.31 -12.26 -11.20
N PHE A 121 6.40 -11.36 -11.56
CA PHE A 121 5.74 -10.44 -10.64
C PHE A 121 4.93 -11.18 -9.57
N GLU A 122 4.11 -12.15 -9.98
CA GLU A 122 3.31 -12.98 -9.09
C GLU A 122 4.20 -13.73 -8.08
N ARG A 123 5.25 -14.39 -8.56
CA ARG A 123 6.16 -15.17 -7.72
C ARG A 123 6.83 -14.29 -6.66
N GLN A 124 7.43 -13.17 -7.06
CA GLN A 124 8.10 -12.26 -6.14
C GLN A 124 7.10 -11.56 -5.21
N GLY A 125 5.92 -11.18 -5.71
CA GLY A 125 4.88 -10.57 -4.91
C GLY A 125 4.34 -11.49 -3.82
N ARG A 126 4.00 -12.74 -4.15
CA ARG A 126 3.58 -13.74 -3.16
C ARG A 126 4.66 -14.02 -2.13
N GLN A 127 5.94 -14.06 -2.55
CA GLN A 127 7.07 -14.20 -1.63
C GLN A 127 7.17 -13.00 -0.68
N TYR A 128 7.17 -11.78 -1.22
CA TYR A 128 7.23 -10.54 -0.46
C TYR A 128 6.10 -10.44 0.59
N LEU A 129 4.85 -10.71 0.18
CA LEU A 129 3.70 -10.67 1.08
C LEU A 129 3.83 -11.66 2.24
N ARG A 130 4.34 -12.88 1.99
CA ARG A 130 4.55 -13.89 3.03
C ARG A 130 5.66 -13.49 3.99
N GLU A 131 6.82 -13.10 3.47
CA GLU A 131 7.99 -12.74 4.27
C GLU A 131 7.72 -11.54 5.19
N HIS A 132 6.85 -10.62 4.76
CA HIS A 132 6.52 -9.41 5.52
C HIS A 132 5.22 -9.51 6.32
N GLY A 133 4.56 -10.67 6.32
CA GLY A 133 3.31 -10.91 7.06
C GLY A 133 2.17 -9.99 6.60
N LEU A 134 2.04 -9.76 5.29
CA LEU A 134 1.10 -8.81 4.70
C LEU A 134 -0.19 -9.45 4.16
N LEU A 135 -0.34 -10.77 4.27
CA LEU A 135 -1.57 -11.46 3.87
C LEU A 135 -2.66 -11.22 4.91
N ALA A 136 -3.82 -10.76 4.46
CA ALA A 136 -4.97 -10.53 5.31
C ALA A 136 -5.76 -11.83 5.54
N SER A 137 -6.32 -11.96 6.73
CA SER A 137 -7.15 -13.09 7.17
C SER A 137 -8.52 -12.66 7.71
N ASP A 138 -8.68 -11.41 8.16
CA ASP A 138 -9.94 -10.84 8.63
C ASP A 138 -10.46 -9.77 7.67
N CYS A 139 -11.43 -10.15 6.85
CA CYS A 139 -12.04 -9.24 5.88
C CYS A 139 -12.89 -8.13 6.51
N ASN A 140 -13.16 -8.16 7.82
CA ASN A 140 -13.93 -7.11 8.49
C ASN A 140 -13.11 -5.86 8.75
N CYS A 141 -11.81 -6.01 9.05
CA CYS A 141 -10.94 -4.89 9.40
C CYS A 141 -9.73 -4.72 8.46
N GLU A 142 -9.33 -5.76 7.70
CA GLU A 142 -8.15 -5.71 6.84
C GLU A 142 -8.51 -5.42 5.37
N ALA A 143 -7.51 -5.09 4.55
CA ALA A 143 -7.73 -4.78 3.15
C ALA A 143 -8.02 -6.04 2.32
N ASN A 144 -9.17 -6.08 1.63
CA ASN A 144 -9.56 -7.23 0.79
C ASN A 144 -8.58 -7.51 -0.35
N ALA A 145 -7.82 -6.50 -0.79
CA ALA A 145 -6.77 -6.64 -1.78
C ALA A 145 -5.60 -7.54 -1.33
N LEU A 146 -5.53 -7.87 -0.04
CA LEU A 146 -4.49 -8.71 0.56
C LEU A 146 -5.01 -10.11 0.95
N ILE A 147 -6.27 -10.43 0.64
CA ILE A 147 -6.85 -11.76 0.85
C ILE A 147 -6.66 -12.57 -0.42
N LEU A 148 -5.52 -13.26 -0.51
CA LEU A 148 -5.20 -14.18 -1.60
C LEU A 148 -5.77 -15.56 -1.28
N LYS A 149 -6.39 -16.21 -2.28
CA LYS A 149 -6.85 -17.60 -2.17
C LYS A 149 -5.72 -18.57 -2.48
#